data_AF-A0A920R9K7-F1
#
_entry.id   AF-A0A920R9K7-F1
#
_cell.length_a   1.000
_cell.length_b   1.000
_cell.length_c   1.000
_cell.angle_alpha   90.00
_cell.angle_beta   90.00
_cell.angle_gamma   90.00
#
_symmetry.space_group_name_H-M   'P 1'
#
loop_
_entity.id
_entity.type
_entity.pdbx_description
1 polymer ?
#
loop_
_entity_poly.entity_id
_entity_poly.type
_entity_poly.pdbx_seq_one_letter_code
_entity_poly.pdbx_strand_id
1 'polypeptide(L)'
;MEKSPNIKDHLPPALVQKIELEGLTDAIRLLHKPPVDAPVSWTNAGINPGQKRLAFEELLAHRLCMRRLRNDSKQKKAPQLNADESCFPSFLRHCRSL
;
A
#
# COMPACT_ATOMS: atom_id res chain seq x y z
N MET A 1 -15.91 11.13 -29.35
CA MET A 1 -14.96 10.44 -28.44
C MET A 1 -14.87 11.25 -27.16
N GLU A 2 -15.59 10.83 -26.12
CA GLU A 2 -15.55 11.51 -24.81
C GLU A 2 -14.12 11.50 -24.27
N LYS A 3 -13.47 12.66 -24.24
CA LYS A 3 -12.20 12.84 -23.55
C LYS A 3 -12.51 12.78 -22.05
N SER A 4 -12.23 11.65 -21.40
CA SER A 4 -12.14 11.59 -19.94
C SER A 4 -11.26 12.74 -19.44
N PRO A 5 -11.62 13.40 -18.32
CA PRO A 5 -10.83 14.50 -17.78
C PRO A 5 -9.37 14.05 -17.61
N ASN A 6 -8.43 14.95 -17.92
CA ASN A 6 -7.01 14.67 -17.80
C ASN A 6 -6.67 14.43 -16.32
N ILE A 7 -6.52 13.16 -15.93
CA ILE A 7 -6.21 12.78 -14.55
C ILE A 7 -4.74 13.10 -14.31
N LYS A 8 -4.45 13.85 -13.24
CA LYS A 8 -3.09 14.16 -12.85
C LYS A 8 -2.35 12.88 -12.46
N ASP A 9 -1.30 12.55 -13.21
CA ASP A 9 -0.37 11.49 -12.85
C ASP A 9 0.65 12.02 -11.82
N HIS A 10 0.68 11.40 -10.63
CA HIS A 10 1.58 11.75 -9.54
C HIS A 10 2.90 10.97 -9.55
N LEU A 11 3.02 9.91 -10.38
CA LEU A 11 4.26 9.17 -10.49
C LEU A 11 5.24 9.92 -11.39
N PRO A 12 6.53 10.03 -11.02
CA PRO A 12 7.54 10.61 -11.89
C PRO A 12 7.63 9.84 -13.22
N PRO A 13 7.66 10.51 -14.38
CA PRO A 13 7.71 9.82 -15.67
C PRO A 13 8.89 8.84 -15.81
N ALA A 14 10.05 9.20 -15.25
CA ALA A 14 11.22 8.34 -15.23
C ALA A 14 10.99 7.02 -14.46
N LEU A 15 10.17 7.02 -13.42
CA LEU A 15 9.83 5.82 -12.66
C LEU A 15 8.88 4.92 -13.45
N VAL A 16 7.88 5.52 -14.10
CA VAL A 16 6.91 4.83 -14.95
C VAL A 16 7.63 4.10 -16.07
N GLN A 17 8.59 4.76 -16.73
CA GLN A 17 9.42 4.14 -17.78
C GLN A 17 10.32 3.04 -17.23
N LYS A 18 10.98 3.27 -16.08
CA LYS A 18 11.92 2.31 -15.49
C LYS A 18 11.25 0.98 -15.07
N ILE A 19 10.00 1.04 -14.63
CA ILE A 19 9.24 -0.12 -14.11
C ILE A 19 8.24 -0.65 -15.17
N GLU A 20 8.25 -0.05 -16.36
CA GLU A 20 7.37 -0.42 -17.48
C GLU A 20 5.90 -0.48 -17.06
N LEU A 21 5.44 0.62 -16.45
CA LEU A 21 4.05 0.77 -16.03
C LEU A 21 3.23 1.48 -17.12
N GLU A 22 1.99 1.05 -17.27
CA GLU A 22 1.00 1.71 -18.11
C GLU A 22 0.77 3.15 -17.65
N GLY A 23 0.44 4.06 -18.57
CA GLY A 23 0.03 5.43 -18.22
C GLY A 23 -1.25 5.41 -17.38
N LEU A 24 -1.40 6.33 -16.41
CA LEU A 24 -2.52 6.29 -15.46
C LEU A 24 -3.90 6.29 -16.15
N THR A 25 -4.09 7.16 -17.14
CA THR A 25 -5.36 7.24 -17.86
C THR A 25 -5.65 5.97 -18.64
N ASP A 26 -4.63 5.36 -19.25
CA ASP A 26 -4.79 4.14 -20.04
C ASP A 26 -4.98 2.91 -19.15
N ALA A 27 -4.31 2.85 -18.00
CA ALA A 27 -4.54 1.84 -16.98
C ALA A 27 -6.00 1.83 -16.50
N ILE A 28 -6.56 3.01 -16.20
CA ILE A 28 -7.96 3.17 -15.78
C ILE A 28 -8.91 2.75 -16.92
N ARG A 29 -8.64 3.20 -18.15
CA ARG A 29 -9.45 2.80 -19.32
C ARG A 29 -9.43 1.29 -19.51
N LEU A 30 -8.27 0.66 -19.42
CA LEU A 30 -8.10 -0.77 -19.64
C LEU A 30 -8.85 -1.61 -18.60
N LEU A 31 -8.93 -1.12 -17.36
CA LEU A 31 -9.71 -1.73 -16.30
C LEU A 31 -11.23 -1.62 -16.56
N HIS A 32 -11.70 -0.44 -16.95
CA HIS A 32 -13.14 -0.19 -17.16
C HIS A 32 -13.66 -0.67 -18.53
N LYS A 33 -12.80 -0.72 -19.53
CA LYS A 33 -13.08 -1.11 -20.92
C LYS A 33 -12.05 -2.15 -21.35
N PRO A 34 -12.14 -3.39 -20.82
CA PRO A 34 -11.28 -4.47 -21.26
C PRO A 34 -11.50 -4.76 -22.76
N PRO A 35 -10.48 -5.27 -23.49
CA PRO A 35 -10.65 -5.73 -24.86
C PRO A 35 -11.75 -6.81 -24.96
N VAL A 36 -12.48 -6.82 -26.07
CA VAL A 36 -13.62 -7.73 -26.27
C VAL A 36 -13.19 -9.20 -26.25
N ASP A 37 -12.00 -9.50 -26.77
CA ASP A 37 -11.43 -10.86 -26.82
C ASP A 37 -10.62 -11.23 -25.56
N ALA A 38 -10.60 -10.36 -24.54
CA ALA A 38 -9.87 -10.65 -23.32
C ALA A 38 -10.57 -11.78 -22.55
N PRO A 39 -9.89 -12.89 -22.25
CA PRO A 39 -10.48 -13.97 -21.47
C PRO A 39 -10.78 -13.48 -20.05
N VAL A 40 -11.81 -14.03 -19.39
CA VAL A 40 -12.17 -13.64 -18.01
C VAL A 40 -10.99 -13.81 -17.03
N SER A 41 -10.10 -14.76 -17.29
CA SER A 41 -8.86 -14.97 -16.53
C SER A 41 -7.88 -13.78 -16.61
N TRP A 42 -7.97 -12.94 -17.63
CA TRP A 42 -7.12 -11.77 -17.82
C TRP A 42 -7.27 -10.74 -16.69
N THR A 43 -8.47 -10.62 -16.13
CA THR A 43 -8.75 -9.76 -14.97
C THR A 43 -8.39 -10.44 -13.64
N ASN A 44 -8.59 -11.75 -13.53
CA ASN A 44 -8.43 -12.46 -12.26
C ASN A 44 -6.99 -12.88 -11.96
N ALA A 45 -6.14 -13.03 -12.98
CA ALA A 45 -4.76 -13.49 -12.81
C ALA A 45 -3.74 -12.35 -12.60
N GLY A 46 -4.19 -11.09 -12.50
CA GLY A 46 -3.28 -9.94 -12.39
C GLY A 46 -2.43 -9.70 -13.65
N ILE A 47 -2.87 -10.24 -14.79
CA ILE A 47 -2.19 -10.12 -16.10
C ILE A 47 -2.47 -8.74 -16.72
N ASN A 48 -3.56 -8.09 -16.34
CA ASN A 48 -3.94 -6.77 -16.83
C ASN A 48 -2.89 -5.69 -16.42
N PRO A 49 -2.21 -5.03 -17.38
CA PRO A 49 -1.18 -4.03 -17.07
C PRO A 49 -1.75 -2.79 -16.37
N GLY A 50 -3.02 -2.46 -16.59
CA GLY A 50 -3.72 -1.41 -15.85
C GLY A 50 -3.92 -1.76 -14.38
N GLN A 51 -4.25 -3.02 -14.08
CA GLN A 51 -4.33 -3.51 -12.71
C GLN A 51 -2.95 -3.49 -12.03
N LYS A 52 -1.88 -3.89 -12.73
CA LYS A 52 -0.49 -3.80 -12.24
C LYS A 52 -0.12 -2.37 -11.88
N ARG A 53 -0.46 -1.39 -12.74
CA ARG A 53 -0.22 0.04 -12.48
C ARG A 53 -0.92 0.52 -11.21
N LEU A 54 -2.22 0.23 -11.08
CA LEU A 54 -3.00 0.70 -9.93
C LEU A 54 -2.58 0.03 -8.62
N ALA A 55 -2.30 -1.28 -8.64
CA ALA A 55 -1.79 -2.01 -7.48
C ALA A 55 -0.43 -1.47 -7.02
N PHE A 56 0.46 -1.14 -7.96
CA PHE A 56 1.73 -0.50 -7.62
C PHE A 56 1.52 0.85 -6.92
N GLU A 57 0.61 1.67 -7.45
CA GLU A 57 0.31 2.99 -6.91
C GLU A 57 -0.30 2.91 -5.50
N GLU A 58 -1.21 1.97 -5.26
CA GLU A 58 -1.81 1.71 -3.95
C GLU A 58 -0.75 1.26 -2.93
N LEU A 59 0.11 0.30 -3.30
CA LEU A 59 1.19 -0.16 -2.42
C LEU A 59 2.19 0.94 -2.11
N LEU A 60 2.53 1.79 -3.09
CA LEU A 60 3.41 2.93 -2.89
C LEU A 60 2.77 3.94 -1.95
N ALA A 61 1.52 4.32 -2.18
CA ALA A 61 0.78 5.26 -1.35
C ALA A 61 0.67 4.76 0.09
N HIS A 62 0.30 3.48 0.26
CA HIS A 62 0.22 2.83 1.57
C HIS A 62 1.58 2.84 2.28
N ARG A 63 2.66 2.45 1.59
CA ARG A 63 4.02 2.44 2.17
C ARG A 63 4.49 3.84 2.59
N LEU A 64 4.18 4.86 1.79
CA LEU A 64 4.50 6.25 2.12
C LEU A 64 3.71 6.74 3.34
N CYS A 65 2.42 6.40 3.42
CA CYS A 65 1.59 6.69 4.59
C CYS A 65 2.15 6.05 5.86
N MET A 66 2.45 4.74 5.82
CA MET A 66 3.05 4.03 6.95
C MET A 66 4.41 4.59 7.36
N ARG A 67 5.24 4.98 6.38
CA ARG A 67 6.54 5.62 6.66
C ARG A 67 6.35 6.97 7.34
N ARG A 68 5.36 7.77 6.93
CA ARG A 68 5.03 9.05 7.56
C ARG A 68 4.58 8.83 9.01
N LEU A 69 3.61 7.94 9.24
CA LEU A 69 3.15 7.60 10.59
C LEU A 69 4.29 7.13 11.50
N ARG A 70 5.19 6.30 10.97
CA ARG A 70 6.37 5.85 11.71
C ARG A 70 7.32 7.00 12.04
N ASN A 71 7.55 7.92 11.12
CA ASN A 71 8.38 9.10 11.38
C ASN A 71 7.77 10.00 12.44
N ASP A 72 6.46 10.26 12.36
CA ASP A 72 5.73 11.05 13.35
C ASP A 72 5.75 10.37 14.72
N SER A 73 5.63 9.04 14.76
CA SER A 73 5.75 8.26 16.00
C SER A 73 7.16 8.32 16.59
N LYS A 74 8.21 8.31 15.79
CA LYS A 74 9.61 8.39 16.27
C LYS A 74 9.94 9.74 16.92
N GLN A 75 9.25 10.80 16.53
CA GLN A 75 9.42 12.13 17.15
C GLN A 75 8.79 12.18 18.55
N LYS A 76 7.83 11.29 18.84
CA LYS A 76 7.21 11.16 20.16
C LYS A 76 8.09 10.28 21.05
N LYS A 77 8.64 10.86 22.11
CA LYS A 77 9.38 10.09 23.13
C LYS A 77 8.38 9.27 23.95
N ALA A 78 8.56 7.95 23.99
CA ALA A 78 7.85 7.12 24.94
C ALA A 78 8.45 7.29 26.35
N PRO A 79 7.63 7.36 27.40
CA PRO A 79 8.15 7.33 28.76
C PRO A 79 8.87 5.99 29.00
N GLN A 80 10.01 6.05 29.69
CA GLN A 80 10.69 4.84 30.15
C GLN A 80 9.88 4.21 31.27
N LEU A 81 9.52 2.94 31.10
CA LEU A 81 9.01 2.12 32.18
C LEU A 81 10.20 1.46 32.84
N ASN A 82 10.52 1.89 34.06
CA ASN A 82 11.49 1.20 34.90
C ASN A 82 10.83 -0.08 35.38
N ALA A 83 11.41 -1.23 35.02
CA ALA A 83 10.94 -2.50 35.52
C ALA A 83 11.22 -2.58 37.03
N ASP A 84 10.17 -2.77 37.83
CA ASP A 84 10.32 -3.22 39.21
C ASP A 84 10.54 -4.74 39.16
N GLU A 85 11.75 -5.19 39.51
CA GLU A 85 12.10 -6.62 39.51
C GLU A 85 11.21 -7.44 40.47
N SER A 86 10.51 -6.80 41.41
CA SER A 86 9.55 -7.46 42.30
C SER A 86 8.18 -7.71 41.66
N CYS A 87 7.80 -6.96 40.62
CA CYS A 87 6.52 -7.13 39.94
C CYS A 87 6.46 -8.42 39.12
N PHE A 88 7.59 -8.85 38.53
CA PHE A 88 7.61 -10.04 37.67
C PHE A 88 7.38 -11.35 38.45
N PRO A 89 8.06 -11.62 39.59
CA PRO A 89 7.76 -12.76 40.45
C PRO A 89 6.33 -12.72 41.04
N SER A 90 5.81 -11.53 41.37
CA SER A 90 4.45 -11.37 41.90
C SER A 90 3.38 -11.74 40.88
N PHE A 91 3.52 -11.29 39.62
CA PHE A 91 2.64 -11.65 38.52
C PHE A 91 2.63 -13.16 38.25
N LEU A 92 3.82 -13.79 38.17
CA LEU A 92 3.92 -15.23 37.94
C LEU A 92 3.29 -16.06 39.07
N ARG A 93 3.38 -15.58 40.32
CA ARG A 93 2.70 -16.22 41.46
C ARG A 93 1.19 -16.15 41.33
N HIS A 94 0.66 -15.01 40.90
CA HIS A 94 -0.78 -14.81 40.69
C HIS A 94 -1.33 -15.67 39.55
N CYS A 95 -0.60 -15.79 38.43
CA CYS A 95 -1.00 -16.67 37.32
C CYS A 95 -0.99 -18.16 37.68
N ARG A 96 -0.24 -18.59 38.70
CA ARG A 96 -0.20 -19.99 39.16
C ARG A 96 -1.28 -20.31 40.20
N SER A 97 -1.98 -19.32 40.75
CA SER A 97 -3.10 -19.54 41.67
C SER A 97 -4.48 -19.49 40.99
N LEU A 98 -4.50 -19.46 39.66
CA LEU A 98 -5.67 -19.61 38.78
C LEU A 98 -5.61 -20.98 38.10
#